data_AF-A0A936FUV6-F1
#
_entry.id   AF-A0A936FUV6-F1
#
_cell.length_a   1.000
_cell.length_b   1.000
_cell.length_c   1.000
_cell.angle_alpha   90.00
_cell.angle_beta   90.00
_cell.angle_gamma   90.00
#
_symmetry.space_group_name_H-M   'P 1'
#
loop_
_entity.id
_entity.type
_entity.pdbx_description
1 polymer ?
#
loop_
_entity_poly.entity_id
_entity_poly.type
_entity_poly.pdbx_seq_one_letter_code
_entity_poly.pdbx_strand_id
1 'polypeptide(L)'
;MIVRLLEKNIQKWMFKRKAILITGARQVGKTTLINDFLNKQPYPILKLNGDDAITKRLFEVPSISKFSQLIGNNKILFIDEAQQIENIGLCLKIIFDNLPEVQIIATGSSALDIADKVFEPLTGRHFLYHLYPFSMSELYTGNLLKFTENLNWHLVYGCYPDVVTHPNDAKKYLKSIANQYLYKDVLAWKDIRKPELLDKLLQLLAHQIGNDVSTNELANQLKVKSETVESYLDLLEKSFVIFRLKSYVTNERKEVTKMKKIYFWDVGIRNAIIDNFNTIEVRMDRGVLFENFVIADRMKKIII
;
A
#
# COMPACT_ATOMS: atom_id res chain seq x y z
N MET A 1 -5.88 -18.80 -8.73
CA MET A 1 -5.77 -17.70 -7.74
C MET A 1 -4.35 -17.69 -7.21
N ILE A 2 -3.69 -16.52 -7.19
CA ILE A 2 -2.27 -16.41 -6.80
C ILE A 2 -2.20 -16.30 -5.26
N VAL A 3 -1.43 -17.19 -4.63
CA VAL A 3 -1.26 -17.19 -3.16
C VAL A 3 -0.37 -16.04 -2.75
N ARG A 4 -0.80 -15.21 -1.79
CA ARG A 4 0.00 -14.11 -1.25
C ARG A 4 0.97 -14.63 -0.20
N LEU A 5 2.22 -14.16 -0.22
CA LEU A 5 3.22 -14.55 0.79
C LEU A 5 2.80 -14.10 2.20
N LEU A 6 2.10 -12.97 2.28
CA LEU A 6 1.62 -12.39 3.55
C LEU A 6 0.65 -13.31 4.31
N GLU A 7 -0.06 -14.22 3.61
CA GLU A 7 -1.02 -15.16 4.22
C GLU A 7 -0.37 -15.99 5.34
N LYS A 8 0.88 -16.41 5.16
CA LYS A 8 1.64 -17.19 6.16
C LYS A 8 1.88 -16.41 7.44
N ASN A 9 2.20 -15.12 7.33
CA ASN A 9 2.43 -14.25 8.48
C ASN A 9 1.12 -13.97 9.22
N ILE A 10 0.02 -13.75 8.50
CA ILE A 10 -1.31 -13.59 9.10
C ILE A 10 -1.65 -14.84 9.92
N GLN A 11 -1.56 -16.03 9.31
CA GLN A 11 -1.84 -17.30 9.98
C GLN A 11 -0.98 -17.50 11.23
N LYS A 12 0.32 -17.17 11.16
CA LYS A 12 1.27 -17.32 12.29
C LYS A 12 0.84 -16.56 13.54
N TRP A 13 0.14 -15.43 13.39
CA TRP A 13 -0.20 -14.52 14.49
C TRP A 13 -1.68 -14.54 14.90
N MET A 14 -2.51 -15.33 14.22
CA MET A 14 -3.89 -15.57 14.63
C MET A 14 -3.96 -16.05 16.08
N PHE A 15 -4.86 -15.44 16.86
CA PHE A 15 -5.15 -15.73 18.26
C PHE A 15 -3.95 -15.61 19.21
N LYS A 16 -2.89 -14.88 18.82
CA LYS A 16 -1.72 -14.58 19.68
C LYS A 16 -1.81 -13.23 20.37
N ARG A 17 -3.04 -12.81 20.69
CA ARG A 17 -3.35 -11.54 21.37
C ARG A 17 -2.70 -10.33 20.68
N LYS A 18 -2.87 -10.26 19.36
CA LYS A 18 -2.44 -9.14 18.52
C LYS A 18 -3.49 -8.89 17.45
N ALA A 19 -3.91 -7.64 17.28
CA ALA A 19 -4.70 -7.26 16.11
C ALA A 19 -3.82 -7.33 14.85
N ILE A 20 -4.39 -7.76 13.72
CA ILE A 20 -3.68 -7.85 12.44
C ILE A 20 -4.21 -6.73 11.55
N LEU A 21 -3.36 -5.76 11.25
CA LEU A 21 -3.71 -4.61 10.42
C LEU A 21 -2.98 -4.73 9.08
N ILE A 22 -3.71 -4.59 7.98
CA ILE A 22 -3.16 -4.71 6.63
C ILE A 22 -3.41 -3.42 5.87
N THR A 23 -2.33 -2.77 5.46
CA THR A 23 -2.38 -1.57 4.63
C THR A 23 -1.74 -1.82 3.29
N GLY A 24 -1.95 -0.93 2.33
CA GLY A 24 -1.38 -1.05 0.99
C GLY A 24 -2.24 -0.27 0.01
N ALA A 25 -1.69 0.03 -1.17
CA ALA A 25 -2.43 0.72 -2.23
C ALA A 25 -3.78 0.03 -2.51
N ARG A 26 -4.76 0.76 -3.08
CA ARG A 26 -6.00 0.13 -3.57
C ARG A 26 -5.70 -0.94 -4.65
N GLN A 27 -6.66 -1.81 -4.94
CA GLN A 27 -6.58 -2.93 -5.91
C GLN A 27 -5.30 -3.80 -5.89
N VAL A 28 -4.46 -3.74 -4.84
CA VAL A 28 -3.38 -4.71 -4.60
C VAL A 28 -3.89 -6.05 -4.06
N GLY A 29 -5.21 -6.16 -3.85
CA GLY A 29 -5.89 -7.40 -3.45
C GLY A 29 -6.01 -7.61 -1.95
N LYS A 30 -6.08 -6.56 -1.12
CA LYS A 30 -6.22 -6.67 0.35
C LYS A 30 -7.48 -7.43 0.76
N THR A 31 -8.64 -6.95 0.31
CA THR A 31 -9.96 -7.56 0.58
C THR A 31 -10.01 -8.99 0.06
N THR A 32 -9.46 -9.24 -1.13
CA THR A 32 -9.37 -10.58 -1.72
C THR A 32 -8.54 -11.51 -0.84
N LEU A 33 -7.32 -11.11 -0.48
CA LEU A 33 -6.43 -11.86 0.41
C LEU A 33 -7.13 -12.23 1.72
N ILE A 34 -7.74 -11.25 2.40
CA ILE A 34 -8.39 -11.51 3.69
C ILE A 34 -9.63 -12.37 3.53
N ASN A 35 -10.46 -12.15 2.52
CA ASN A 35 -11.63 -13.01 2.31
C ASN A 35 -11.23 -14.46 2.02
N ASP A 36 -10.24 -14.68 1.17
CA ASP A 36 -9.73 -16.02 0.86
C ASP A 36 -9.13 -16.69 2.10
N PHE A 37 -8.41 -15.92 2.92
CA PHE A 37 -7.87 -16.39 4.19
C PHE A 37 -8.97 -16.75 5.19
N LEU A 38 -9.97 -15.89 5.37
CA LEU A 38 -11.07 -16.05 6.30
C LEU A 38 -11.98 -17.22 5.94
N ASN A 39 -12.21 -17.47 4.65
CA ASN A 39 -13.01 -18.60 4.18
C ASN A 39 -12.39 -19.96 4.52
N LYS A 40 -11.08 -20.00 4.83
CA LYS A 40 -10.36 -21.20 5.27
C LYS A 40 -10.36 -21.37 6.80
N GLN A 41 -10.86 -20.39 7.56
CA GLN A 41 -10.84 -20.43 9.01
C GLN A 41 -12.04 -21.21 9.56
N PRO A 42 -11.85 -22.07 10.57
CA PRO A 42 -12.94 -22.87 11.15
C PRO A 42 -13.80 -22.10 12.16
N TYR A 43 -13.66 -20.78 12.23
CA TYR A 43 -14.22 -19.95 13.29
C TYR A 43 -15.39 -19.10 12.78
N PRO A 44 -16.37 -18.78 13.64
CA PRO A 44 -17.41 -17.80 13.31
C PRO A 44 -16.78 -16.41 13.14
N ILE A 45 -17.12 -15.74 12.04
CA ILE A 45 -16.52 -14.47 11.61
C ILE A 45 -17.61 -13.42 11.45
N LEU A 46 -17.40 -12.26 12.07
CA LEU A 46 -18.14 -11.04 11.77
C LEU A 46 -17.34 -10.21 10.76
N LYS A 47 -17.90 -10.00 9.56
CA LYS A 47 -17.31 -9.13 8.52
C LYS A 47 -18.10 -7.83 8.45
N LEU A 48 -17.40 -6.70 8.51
CA LEU A 48 -17.94 -5.35 8.41
C LEU A 48 -17.16 -4.56 7.36
N ASN A 49 -17.80 -3.58 6.73
CA ASN A 49 -17.16 -2.73 5.71
C ASN A 49 -17.26 -1.26 6.15
N GLY A 50 -16.12 -0.60 6.30
CA GLY A 50 -16.05 0.79 6.73
C GLY A 50 -16.67 1.79 5.76
N ASP A 51 -16.86 1.47 4.47
CA ASP A 51 -17.59 2.33 3.53
C ASP A 51 -19.12 2.29 3.76
N ASP A 52 -19.64 1.24 4.42
CA ASP A 52 -21.06 1.11 4.70
C ASP A 52 -21.51 2.02 5.86
N ALA A 53 -22.56 2.81 5.61
CA ALA A 53 -23.08 3.79 6.57
C ALA A 53 -23.64 3.12 7.83
N ILE A 54 -24.19 1.92 7.71
CA ILE A 54 -24.68 1.15 8.87
C ILE A 54 -23.50 0.75 9.75
N THR A 55 -22.45 0.21 9.13
CA THR A 55 -21.20 -0.12 9.83
C THR A 55 -20.62 1.10 10.54
N LYS A 56 -20.54 2.27 9.89
CA LYS A 56 -20.06 3.50 10.55
C LYS A 56 -20.87 3.83 11.81
N ARG A 57 -22.21 3.75 11.75
CA ARG A 57 -23.09 4.00 12.89
C ARG A 57 -22.87 3.05 14.06
N LEU A 58 -22.52 1.79 13.80
CA LEU A 58 -22.22 0.81 14.86
C LEU A 58 -21.00 1.21 15.71
N PHE A 59 -20.08 2.01 15.15
CA PHE A 59 -18.84 2.45 15.80
C PHE A 59 -18.83 3.93 16.22
N GLU A 60 -19.90 4.70 15.95
CA GLU A 60 -19.99 6.13 16.29
C GLU A 60 -19.75 6.40 17.78
N VAL A 61 -20.28 5.54 18.65
CA VAL A 61 -20.15 5.67 20.11
C VAL A 61 -19.38 4.47 20.67
N PRO A 62 -18.10 4.66 21.08
CA PRO A 62 -17.30 3.60 21.65
C PRO A 62 -17.92 3.04 22.93
N SER A 63 -18.34 1.77 22.92
CA SER A 63 -19.02 1.14 24.05
C SER A 63 -18.81 -0.36 24.07
N ILE A 64 -18.27 -0.87 25.19
CA ILE A 64 -18.03 -2.30 25.35
C ILE A 64 -19.31 -3.13 25.27
N SER A 65 -20.41 -2.68 25.89
CA SER A 65 -21.67 -3.42 25.86
C SER A 65 -22.22 -3.56 24.43
N LYS A 66 -22.14 -2.50 23.62
CA LYS A 66 -22.52 -2.54 22.19
C LYS A 66 -21.60 -3.48 21.40
N PHE A 67 -20.28 -3.40 21.60
CA PHE A 67 -19.33 -4.23 20.87
C PHE A 67 -19.46 -5.71 21.23
N SER A 68 -19.66 -6.05 22.51
CA SER A 68 -19.93 -7.42 22.93
C SER A 68 -21.21 -7.97 22.30
N GLN A 69 -22.28 -7.17 22.24
CA GLN A 69 -23.53 -7.56 21.58
C GLN A 69 -23.36 -7.73 20.06
N LEU A 70 -22.65 -6.80 19.42
CA LEU A 70 -22.39 -6.82 17.98
C LEU A 70 -21.56 -8.03 17.57
N ILE A 71 -20.47 -8.30 18.30
CA ILE A 71 -19.57 -9.42 18.02
C ILE A 71 -20.24 -10.75 18.38
N GLY A 72 -21.02 -10.79 19.47
CA GLY A 72 -21.72 -11.99 19.91
C GLY A 72 -20.76 -13.16 20.08
N ASN A 73 -21.04 -14.28 19.40
CA ASN A 73 -20.23 -15.50 19.48
C ASN A 73 -19.09 -15.56 18.43
N ASN A 74 -18.91 -14.51 17.63
CA ASN A 74 -17.86 -14.50 16.61
C ASN A 74 -16.48 -14.46 17.25
N LYS A 75 -15.56 -15.29 16.75
CA LYS A 75 -14.17 -15.35 17.22
C LYS A 75 -13.25 -14.48 16.38
N ILE A 76 -13.70 -14.06 15.20
CA ILE A 76 -12.94 -13.17 14.33
C ILE A 76 -13.81 -11.96 13.99
N LEU A 77 -13.27 -10.77 14.23
CA LEU A 77 -13.82 -9.51 13.73
C LEU A 77 -12.96 -9.03 12.57
N PHE A 78 -13.53 -8.98 11.37
CA PHE A 78 -12.90 -8.39 10.20
C PHE A 78 -13.60 -7.08 9.83
N ILE A 79 -12.82 -5.99 9.73
CA ILE A 79 -13.30 -4.69 9.25
C ILE A 79 -12.50 -4.29 8.01
N ASP A 80 -13.16 -4.27 6.86
CA ASP A 80 -12.57 -3.76 5.62
C ASP A 80 -12.62 -2.23 5.58
N GLU A 81 -11.62 -1.58 4.99
CA GLU A 81 -11.55 -0.10 4.87
C GLU A 81 -11.80 0.64 6.20
N ALA A 82 -11.19 0.14 7.28
CA ALA A 82 -11.42 0.60 8.65
C ALA A 82 -11.16 2.10 8.86
N GLN A 83 -10.28 2.71 8.07
CA GLN A 83 -9.99 4.15 8.11
C GLN A 83 -11.18 5.05 7.77
N GLN A 84 -12.24 4.50 7.17
CA GLN A 84 -13.48 5.20 6.86
C GLN A 84 -14.39 5.37 8.09
N ILE A 85 -14.10 4.66 9.18
CA ILE A 85 -14.84 4.72 10.43
C ILE A 85 -14.13 5.70 11.37
N GLU A 86 -14.86 6.67 11.87
CA GLU A 86 -14.33 7.65 12.83
C GLU A 86 -14.00 6.96 14.18
N ASN A 87 -12.91 7.38 14.83
CA ASN A 87 -12.45 6.83 16.12
C ASN A 87 -12.25 5.31 16.15
N ILE A 88 -12.06 4.68 14.99
CA ILE A 88 -11.94 3.23 14.88
C ILE A 88 -10.78 2.67 15.73
N GLY A 89 -9.65 3.38 15.86
CA GLY A 89 -8.55 2.95 16.72
C GLY A 89 -8.96 2.77 18.18
N LEU A 90 -9.74 3.71 18.73
CA LEU A 90 -10.28 3.62 20.08
C LEU A 90 -11.28 2.46 20.21
N CYS A 91 -12.15 2.28 19.22
CA CYS A 91 -13.10 1.18 19.21
C CYS A 91 -12.41 -0.18 19.23
N LEU A 92 -11.42 -0.37 18.35
CA LEU A 92 -10.63 -1.60 18.29
C LEU A 92 -9.81 -1.82 19.56
N LYS A 93 -9.31 -0.76 20.21
CA LYS A 93 -8.64 -0.86 21.50
C LYS A 93 -9.59 -1.39 22.58
N ILE A 94 -10.80 -0.85 22.67
CA ILE A 94 -11.81 -1.32 23.65
C ILE A 94 -12.12 -2.79 23.42
N ILE A 95 -12.34 -3.20 22.17
CA ILE A 95 -12.59 -4.60 21.81
C ILE A 95 -11.40 -5.46 22.21
N PHE A 96 -10.18 -5.08 21.85
CA PHE A 96 -8.97 -5.84 22.15
C PHE A 96 -8.72 -6.01 23.65
N ASP A 97 -8.92 -4.94 24.43
CA ASP A 97 -8.62 -4.94 25.87
C ASP A 97 -9.69 -5.73 26.67
N ASN A 98 -10.94 -5.80 26.19
CA ASN A 98 -12.06 -6.39 26.94
C ASN A 98 -12.59 -7.72 26.37
N LEU A 99 -12.30 -8.06 25.11
CA LEU A 99 -12.72 -9.29 24.43
C LEU A 99 -11.49 -10.07 23.94
N PRO A 100 -10.69 -10.64 24.85
CA PRO A 100 -9.39 -11.25 24.54
C PRO A 100 -9.47 -12.48 23.63
N GLU A 101 -10.65 -13.12 23.53
CA GLU A 101 -10.91 -14.26 22.66
C GLU A 101 -11.20 -13.89 21.20
N VAL A 102 -11.39 -12.60 20.92
CA VAL A 102 -11.72 -12.10 19.58
C VAL A 102 -10.44 -11.70 18.85
N GLN A 103 -10.17 -12.35 17.71
CA GLN A 103 -9.12 -11.94 16.79
C GLN A 103 -9.60 -10.78 15.92
N ILE A 104 -8.94 -9.63 16.02
CA ILE A 104 -9.21 -8.46 15.19
C ILE A 104 -8.35 -8.53 13.93
N ILE A 105 -8.97 -8.36 12.76
CA ILE A 105 -8.31 -8.13 11.48
C ILE A 105 -8.92 -6.86 10.88
N ALA A 106 -8.09 -5.92 10.43
CA ALA A 106 -8.60 -4.74 9.73
C ALA A 106 -7.72 -4.37 8.54
N THR A 107 -8.32 -3.79 7.51
CA THR A 107 -7.60 -3.30 6.33
C THR A 107 -7.76 -1.80 6.14
N GLY A 108 -6.91 -1.22 5.31
CA GLY A 108 -7.22 0.04 4.62
C GLY A 108 -6.22 0.46 3.56
N SER A 109 -6.59 1.50 2.81
CA SER A 109 -5.93 1.88 1.56
C SER A 109 -4.65 2.71 1.71
N SER A 110 -4.44 3.35 2.87
CA SER A 110 -3.33 4.28 3.08
C SER A 110 -2.70 4.10 4.45
N ALA A 111 -1.37 4.17 4.53
CA ALA A 111 -0.69 4.21 5.82
C ALA A 111 -0.96 5.54 6.56
N LEU A 112 -1.26 6.63 5.85
CA LEU A 112 -1.54 7.95 6.44
C LEU A 112 -2.80 7.96 7.30
N ASP A 113 -3.93 7.58 6.71
CA ASP A 113 -5.22 7.65 7.42
C ASP A 113 -5.27 6.67 8.59
N ILE A 114 -4.45 5.62 8.51
CA ILE A 114 -4.39 4.58 9.53
C ILE A 114 -3.39 4.96 10.64
N ALA A 115 -2.31 5.68 10.33
CA ALA A 115 -1.32 6.12 11.30
C ALA A 115 -1.89 6.96 12.45
N ASP A 116 -2.68 7.98 12.12
CA ASP A 116 -3.13 8.92 13.15
C ASP A 116 -4.44 8.48 13.81
N LYS A 117 -5.37 7.84 13.07
CA LYS A 117 -6.72 7.51 13.58
C LYS A 117 -6.87 6.10 14.15
N VAL A 118 -6.00 5.18 13.73
CA VAL A 118 -6.18 3.74 14.00
C VAL A 118 -5.01 3.16 14.78
N PHE A 119 -3.77 3.52 14.44
CA PHE A 119 -2.59 2.93 15.06
C PHE A 119 -2.27 3.50 16.43
N GLU A 120 -2.42 4.81 16.67
CA GLU A 120 -2.04 5.42 17.95
C GLU A 120 -2.75 4.75 19.15
N PRO A 121 -4.08 4.55 19.16
CA PRO A 121 -4.75 3.88 20.28
C PRO A 121 -4.39 2.40 20.41
N LEU A 122 -3.99 1.75 19.32
CA LEU A 122 -3.61 0.33 19.26
C LEU A 122 -2.09 0.10 19.41
N THR A 123 -1.31 1.12 19.76
CA THR A 123 0.15 1.00 19.89
C THR A 123 0.53 -0.18 20.79
N GLY A 124 1.44 -1.03 20.30
CA GLY A 124 1.89 -2.25 20.99
C GLY A 124 0.89 -3.42 20.99
N ARG A 125 -0.34 -3.24 20.50
CA ARG A 125 -1.41 -4.27 20.47
C ARG A 125 -1.68 -4.85 19.08
N HIS A 126 -0.98 -4.38 18.05
CA HIS A 126 -1.17 -4.82 16.68
C HIS A 126 0.13 -5.22 15.99
N PHE A 127 0.00 -5.99 14.92
CA PHE A 127 0.99 -6.09 13.85
C PHE A 127 0.46 -5.38 12.62
N LEU A 128 1.29 -4.52 12.06
CA LEU A 128 1.02 -3.83 10.81
C LEU A 128 1.77 -4.54 9.68
N TYR A 129 1.02 -4.95 8.67
CA TYR A 129 1.56 -5.50 7.44
C TYR A 129 1.22 -4.61 6.26
N HIS A 130 2.12 -4.57 5.29
CA HIS A 130 1.94 -3.85 4.04
C HIS A 130 1.79 -4.85 2.89
N LEU A 131 0.69 -4.71 2.13
CA LEU A 131 0.43 -5.48 0.93
C LEU A 131 0.75 -4.64 -0.29
N TYR A 132 1.67 -5.15 -1.11
CA TYR A 132 2.13 -4.51 -2.34
C TYR A 132 1.53 -5.21 -3.57
N PRO A 133 1.68 -4.64 -4.78
CA PRO A 133 1.49 -5.39 -6.02
C PRO A 133 2.33 -6.67 -5.99
N PHE A 134 1.91 -7.71 -6.71
CA PHE A 134 2.53 -9.03 -6.62
C PHE A 134 4.05 -8.94 -6.74
N SER A 135 4.74 -9.71 -5.91
CA SER A 135 6.16 -10.00 -6.08
C SER A 135 6.33 -11.10 -7.14
N MET A 136 7.50 -11.16 -7.74
CA MET A 136 7.80 -12.21 -8.72
C MET A 136 7.84 -13.59 -8.09
N SER A 137 8.15 -13.69 -6.79
CA SER A 137 8.01 -14.93 -6.03
C SER A 137 6.56 -15.39 -5.89
N GLU A 138 5.59 -14.47 -5.82
CA GLU A 138 4.16 -14.83 -5.80
C GLU A 138 3.68 -15.27 -7.18
N LEU A 139 4.10 -14.59 -8.25
CA LEU A 139 3.65 -14.89 -9.61
C LEU A 139 4.26 -16.19 -10.18
N TYR A 140 5.55 -16.41 -9.93
CA TYR A 140 6.31 -17.45 -10.63
C TYR A 140 6.77 -18.61 -9.76
N THR A 141 6.61 -18.57 -8.43
CA THR A 141 6.90 -19.67 -7.47
C THR A 141 8.10 -20.56 -7.87
N GLY A 142 9.26 -19.95 -8.12
CA GLY A 142 10.49 -20.69 -8.47
C GLY A 142 10.64 -21.12 -9.95
N ASN A 143 9.66 -20.84 -10.81
CA ASN A 143 9.76 -21.06 -12.25
C ASN A 143 10.50 -19.89 -12.91
N LEU A 144 11.84 -19.96 -12.89
CA LEU A 144 12.72 -18.93 -13.44
C LEU A 144 12.54 -18.75 -14.94
N LEU A 145 12.30 -19.84 -15.69
CA LEU A 145 12.12 -19.80 -17.14
C LEU A 145 10.90 -18.95 -17.51
N LYS A 146 9.75 -19.24 -16.91
CA LYS A 146 8.52 -18.47 -17.14
C LYS A 146 8.67 -17.02 -16.69
N PHE A 147 9.38 -16.77 -15.59
CA PHE A 147 9.73 -15.41 -15.17
C PHE A 147 10.54 -14.68 -16.27
N THR A 148 11.58 -15.30 -16.82
CA THR A 148 12.43 -14.66 -17.83
C THR A 148 11.68 -14.36 -19.12
N GLU A 149 10.78 -15.26 -19.55
CA GLU A 149 9.93 -15.07 -20.72
C GLU A 149 8.98 -13.86 -20.57
N ASN A 150 8.51 -13.59 -19.35
CA ASN A 150 7.52 -12.55 -19.08
C ASN A 150 8.14 -11.27 -18.50
N LEU A 151 9.46 -11.22 -18.31
CA LEU A 151 10.14 -10.09 -17.67
C LEU A 151 9.88 -8.77 -18.43
N ASN A 152 10.02 -8.79 -19.76
CA ASN A 152 9.80 -7.58 -20.57
C ASN A 152 8.37 -7.05 -20.42
N TRP A 153 7.39 -7.95 -20.34
CA TRP A 153 6.00 -7.57 -20.11
C TRP A 153 5.83 -6.90 -18.74
N HIS A 154 6.41 -7.46 -17.68
CA HIS A 154 6.33 -6.89 -16.33
C HIS A 154 7.09 -5.57 -16.18
N LEU A 155 8.17 -5.35 -16.93
CA LEU A 155 8.86 -4.07 -16.96
C LEU A 155 7.97 -2.96 -17.56
N VAL A 156 7.08 -3.31 -18.50
CA VAL A 156 6.14 -2.36 -19.10
C VAL A 156 4.87 -2.18 -18.26
N TYR A 157 4.26 -3.28 -17.82
CA TYR A 157 2.92 -3.29 -17.23
C TYR A 157 2.89 -3.52 -15.71
N GLY A 158 4.02 -3.82 -15.08
CA GLY A 158 4.06 -4.02 -13.63
C GLY A 158 3.38 -5.30 -13.16
N CYS A 159 2.93 -5.31 -11.91
CA CYS A 159 2.51 -6.51 -11.18
C CYS A 159 1.21 -6.32 -10.36
N TYR A 160 0.40 -5.30 -10.69
CA TYR A 160 -0.92 -5.15 -10.07
C TYR A 160 -1.83 -6.34 -10.40
N PRO A 161 -2.66 -6.82 -9.45
CA PRO A 161 -3.49 -8.00 -9.67
C PRO A 161 -4.32 -7.99 -10.94
N ASP A 162 -5.15 -6.96 -11.14
CA ASP A 162 -6.03 -6.88 -12.32
C ASP A 162 -5.26 -6.74 -13.63
N VAL A 163 -4.06 -6.16 -13.57
CA VAL A 163 -3.17 -5.99 -14.72
C VAL A 163 -2.60 -7.33 -15.15
N VAL A 164 -2.14 -8.14 -14.20
CA VAL A 164 -1.57 -9.48 -14.46
C VAL A 164 -2.65 -10.48 -14.85
N THR A 165 -3.85 -10.39 -14.29
CA THR A 165 -4.96 -11.32 -14.58
C THR A 165 -5.69 -10.99 -15.89
N HIS A 166 -5.62 -9.74 -16.36
CA HIS A 166 -6.24 -9.28 -17.61
C HIS A 166 -5.22 -8.63 -18.56
N PRO A 167 -4.25 -9.40 -19.10
CA PRO A 167 -3.13 -8.85 -19.85
C PRO A 167 -3.53 -8.07 -21.11
N ASN A 168 -4.65 -8.43 -21.75
CA ASN A 168 -5.16 -7.73 -22.94
C ASN A 168 -5.64 -6.30 -22.63
N ASP A 169 -6.10 -6.06 -21.41
CA ASP A 169 -6.60 -4.76 -20.93
C ASP A 169 -5.63 -4.07 -19.97
N ALA A 170 -4.40 -4.58 -19.83
CA ALA A 170 -3.40 -4.13 -18.87
C ALA A 170 -3.19 -2.61 -18.87
N LYS A 171 -3.08 -2.01 -20.06
CA LYS A 171 -2.93 -0.55 -20.23
C LYS A 171 -4.12 0.21 -19.64
N LYS A 172 -5.35 -0.28 -19.87
CA LYS A 172 -6.59 0.34 -19.40
C LYS A 172 -6.67 0.27 -17.87
N TYR A 173 -6.37 -0.89 -17.29
CA TYR A 173 -6.31 -1.06 -15.83
C TYR A 173 -5.26 -0.15 -15.20
N LEU A 174 -4.04 -0.08 -15.74
CA LEU A 174 -2.98 0.78 -15.21
C LEU A 174 -3.33 2.27 -15.28
N LYS A 175 -3.90 2.73 -16.41
CA LYS A 175 -4.37 4.13 -16.51
C LYS A 175 -5.49 4.42 -15.50
N SER A 176 -6.41 3.47 -15.31
CA SER A 176 -7.45 3.58 -14.29
C SER A 176 -6.86 3.65 -12.89
N ILE A 177 -5.85 2.82 -12.58
CA ILE A 177 -5.14 2.85 -11.29
C ILE A 177 -4.43 4.19 -11.12
N ALA A 178 -3.60 4.61 -12.07
CA ALA A 178 -2.90 5.90 -11.97
C ALA A 178 -3.88 7.07 -11.74
N ASN A 179 -4.99 7.15 -12.49
CA ASN A 179 -5.96 8.24 -12.38
C ASN A 179 -6.83 8.17 -11.12
N GLN A 180 -7.25 6.99 -10.65
CA GLN A 180 -8.12 6.90 -9.46
C GLN A 180 -7.34 7.06 -8.15
N TYR A 181 -6.06 6.69 -8.14
CA TYR A 181 -5.29 6.53 -6.92
C TYR A 181 -4.51 7.78 -6.54
N LEU A 182 -3.84 8.36 -7.52
CA LEU A 182 -3.00 9.53 -7.32
C LEU A 182 -3.83 10.74 -6.91
N TYR A 183 -5.11 10.77 -7.27
CA TYR A 183 -5.94 11.93 -7.03
C TYR A 183 -6.91 11.71 -5.87
N LYS A 184 -7.57 10.55 -5.74
CA LYS A 184 -8.65 10.44 -4.73
C LYS A 184 -8.12 10.39 -3.29
N ASP A 185 -7.06 9.63 -3.01
CA ASP A 185 -6.54 9.47 -1.64
C ASP A 185 -5.58 10.59 -1.25
N VAL A 186 -4.81 11.06 -2.21
CA VAL A 186 -3.84 12.14 -2.00
C VAL A 186 -4.58 13.48 -1.86
N LEU A 187 -5.60 13.78 -2.69
CA LEU A 187 -6.38 15.02 -2.58
C LEU A 187 -7.35 15.05 -1.39
N ALA A 188 -7.72 13.88 -0.84
CA ALA A 188 -8.49 13.82 0.41
C ALA A 188 -7.68 14.36 1.61
N TRP A 189 -6.36 14.49 1.44
CA TRP A 189 -5.49 15.07 2.45
C TRP A 189 -5.69 16.59 2.52
N LYS A 190 -6.10 17.07 3.71
CA LYS A 190 -6.63 18.43 3.95
C LYS A 190 -5.70 19.59 3.55
N ASP A 191 -4.42 19.32 3.31
CA ASP A 191 -3.41 20.32 2.97
C ASP A 191 -3.02 20.38 1.48
N ILE A 192 -3.65 19.59 0.60
CA ILE A 192 -3.39 19.74 -0.83
C ILE A 192 -4.12 20.94 -1.39
N ARG A 193 -3.35 21.99 -1.65
CA ARG A 193 -3.85 23.24 -2.23
C ARG A 193 -3.89 23.24 -3.76
N LYS A 194 -3.15 22.35 -4.44
CA LYS A 194 -2.98 22.35 -5.91
C LYS A 194 -2.78 20.93 -6.48
N PRO A 195 -3.85 20.26 -6.94
CA PRO A 195 -3.76 18.93 -7.58
C PRO A 195 -2.75 18.84 -8.73
N GLU A 196 -2.74 19.84 -9.62
CA GLU A 196 -1.85 19.88 -10.80
C GLU A 196 -0.35 19.84 -10.46
N LEU A 197 0.01 20.27 -9.24
CA LEU A 197 1.39 20.24 -8.76
C LEU A 197 1.86 18.81 -8.50
N LEU A 198 0.95 17.95 -8.04
CA LEU A 198 1.23 16.53 -7.80
C LEU A 198 1.53 15.81 -9.10
N ASP A 199 0.79 16.10 -10.16
CA ASP A 199 0.96 15.44 -11.46
C ASP A 199 2.31 15.76 -12.07
N LYS A 200 2.68 17.05 -12.04
CA LYS A 200 3.99 17.51 -12.48
C LYS A 200 5.10 16.89 -11.65
N LEU A 201 4.94 16.84 -10.31
CA LEU A 201 5.91 16.19 -9.44
C LEU A 201 6.08 14.71 -9.78
N LEU A 202 4.98 13.97 -9.97
CA LEU A 202 5.02 12.55 -10.34
C LEU A 202 5.65 12.30 -11.69
N GLN A 203 5.37 13.15 -12.69
CA GLN A 203 6.03 13.08 -13.99
C GLN A 203 7.53 13.32 -13.87
N LEU A 204 7.96 14.34 -13.11
CA LEU A 204 9.38 14.62 -12.85
C LEU A 204 10.06 13.42 -12.18
N LEU A 205 9.46 12.85 -11.13
CA LEU A 205 9.98 11.65 -10.46
C LEU A 205 10.02 10.43 -11.39
N ALA A 206 9.01 10.24 -12.23
CA ALA A 206 8.97 9.16 -13.21
C ALA A 206 10.10 9.27 -14.24
N HIS A 207 10.46 10.49 -14.65
CA HIS A 207 11.60 10.74 -15.53
C HIS A 207 12.95 10.66 -14.82
N GLN A 208 13.01 10.95 -13.52
CA GLN A 208 14.24 10.93 -12.71
C GLN A 208 14.50 9.60 -11.97
N ILE A 209 13.73 8.56 -12.25
CA ILE A 209 13.88 7.22 -11.66
C ILE A 209 15.34 6.72 -11.71
N GLY A 210 15.85 6.20 -10.59
CA GLY A 210 17.23 5.73 -10.48
C GLY A 210 18.28 6.81 -10.27
N ASN A 211 17.92 8.10 -10.32
CA ASN A 211 18.80 9.22 -10.00
C ASN A 211 18.55 9.77 -8.59
N ASP A 212 19.53 10.52 -8.09
CA ASP A 212 19.42 11.22 -6.82
C ASP A 212 18.41 12.37 -6.95
N VAL A 213 17.46 12.46 -6.02
CA VAL A 213 16.41 13.48 -6.06
C VAL A 213 16.74 14.62 -5.10
N SER A 214 16.75 15.85 -5.63
CA SER A 214 16.87 17.10 -4.86
C SER A 214 15.50 17.74 -4.69
N THR A 215 15.03 17.89 -3.46
CA THR A 215 13.77 18.58 -3.19
C THR A 215 13.84 20.06 -3.54
N ASN A 216 15.01 20.68 -3.40
CA ASN A 216 15.24 22.06 -3.82
C ASN A 216 15.14 22.22 -5.34
N GLU A 217 15.67 21.27 -6.11
CA GLU A 217 15.57 21.29 -7.57
C GLU A 217 14.11 21.13 -8.02
N LEU A 218 13.41 20.13 -7.48
CA LEU A 218 11.99 19.91 -7.75
C LEU A 218 11.15 21.14 -7.36
N ALA A 219 11.43 21.74 -6.21
CA ALA A 219 10.74 22.94 -5.74
C ALA A 219 10.92 24.12 -6.70
N ASN A 220 12.13 24.32 -7.21
CA ASN A 220 12.42 25.35 -8.21
C ASN A 220 11.69 25.10 -9.53
N GLN A 221 11.71 23.87 -10.05
CA GLN A 221 11.02 23.50 -11.29
C GLN A 221 9.50 23.66 -11.17
N LEU A 222 8.95 23.31 -10.00
CA LEU A 222 7.53 23.37 -9.69
C LEU A 222 7.06 24.75 -9.17
N LYS A 223 8.00 25.68 -8.94
CA LYS A 223 7.75 27.04 -8.40
C LYS A 223 7.02 27.03 -7.06
N VAL A 224 7.46 26.17 -6.14
CA VAL A 224 6.94 26.05 -4.77
C VAL A 224 8.09 26.00 -3.76
N LYS A 225 7.76 25.94 -2.47
CA LYS A 225 8.78 25.78 -1.41
C LYS A 225 9.19 24.32 -1.28
N SER A 226 10.43 24.06 -0.85
CA SER A 226 10.95 22.69 -0.67
C SER A 226 10.12 21.89 0.33
N GLU A 227 9.58 22.53 1.36
CA GLU A 227 8.72 21.88 2.35
C GLU A 227 7.43 21.36 1.71
N THR A 228 6.90 22.05 0.70
CA THR A 228 5.71 21.59 -0.05
C THR A 228 6.03 20.33 -0.86
N VAL A 229 7.20 20.27 -1.49
CA VAL A 229 7.65 19.07 -2.20
C VAL A 229 7.84 17.92 -1.24
N GLU A 230 8.50 18.15 -0.10
CA GLU A 230 8.71 17.13 0.93
C GLU A 230 7.39 16.56 1.47
N SER A 231 6.41 17.42 1.76
CA SER A 231 5.07 16.96 2.17
C SER A 231 4.41 16.09 1.10
N TYR A 232 4.56 16.43 -0.18
CA TYR A 232 3.97 15.62 -1.27
C TYR A 232 4.72 14.30 -1.47
N LEU A 233 6.04 14.30 -1.32
CA LEU A 233 6.83 13.06 -1.36
C LEU A 233 6.44 12.12 -0.23
N ASP A 234 6.33 12.63 1.00
CA ASP A 234 5.88 11.84 2.17
C ASP A 234 4.47 11.25 1.94
N LEU A 235 3.57 12.05 1.36
CA LEU A 235 2.22 11.62 1.01
C LEU A 235 2.21 10.52 -0.07
N LEU A 236 3.05 10.64 -1.10
CA LEU A 236 3.22 9.62 -2.14
C LEU A 236 3.84 8.32 -1.59
N GLU A 237 4.74 8.41 -0.62
CA GLU A 237 5.31 7.24 0.06
C GLU A 237 4.26 6.49 0.88
N LYS A 238 3.52 7.22 1.72
CA LYS A 238 2.49 6.63 2.59
C LYS A 238 1.24 6.13 1.84
N SER A 239 1.02 6.60 0.61
CA SER A 239 0.01 6.07 -0.32
C SER A 239 0.52 4.89 -1.17
N PHE A 240 1.74 4.40 -0.89
CA PHE A 240 2.36 3.26 -1.58
C PHE A 240 2.59 3.47 -3.08
N VAL A 241 2.76 4.72 -3.53
CA VAL A 241 3.11 5.04 -4.92
C VAL A 241 4.62 4.92 -5.10
N ILE A 242 5.37 5.58 -4.22
CA ILE A 242 6.84 5.63 -4.24
C ILE A 242 7.45 5.13 -2.94
N PHE A 243 8.76 4.96 -2.92
CA PHE A 243 9.58 4.83 -1.71
C PHE A 243 10.95 5.46 -1.94
N ARG A 244 11.52 6.05 -0.90
CA ARG A 244 12.88 6.57 -0.88
C ARG A 244 13.85 5.46 -0.48
N LEU A 245 14.80 5.16 -1.36
CA LEU A 245 15.93 4.31 -1.03
C LEU A 245 17.03 5.17 -0.38
N LYS A 246 17.35 4.87 0.88
CA LYS A 246 18.43 5.55 1.60
C LYS A 246 19.79 5.18 1.01
N SER A 247 20.69 6.16 0.96
CA SER A 247 22.09 5.92 0.61
C SER A 247 22.73 5.04 1.68
N TYR A 248 23.50 4.02 1.27
CA TYR A 248 24.34 3.29 2.21
C TYR A 248 25.51 4.20 2.65
N VAL A 249 25.59 4.50 3.95
CA VAL A 249 26.66 5.31 4.52
C VAL A 249 27.15 4.67 5.82
N THR A 250 28.46 4.62 6.02
CA THR A 250 29.08 4.11 7.26
C THR A 250 28.93 5.07 8.45
N ASN A 251 28.57 6.33 8.20
CA ASN A 251 28.31 7.36 9.20
C ASN A 251 26.84 7.77 9.13
N GLU A 252 26.06 7.26 10.08
CA GLU A 252 24.61 7.44 10.18
C GLU A 252 24.18 8.92 10.20
N ARG A 253 25.00 9.83 10.76
CA ARG A 253 24.69 11.27 10.76
C ARG A 253 24.76 11.90 9.38
N LYS A 254 25.63 11.40 8.50
CA LYS A 254 25.74 11.86 7.10
C LYS A 254 24.70 11.22 6.18
N GLU A 255 24.11 10.09 6.60
CA GLU A 255 23.02 9.44 5.87
C GLU A 255 21.75 10.31 5.86
N VAL A 256 21.49 11.02 6.96
CA VAL A 256 20.31 11.87 7.12
C VAL A 256 20.28 13.03 6.13
N THR A 257 21.44 13.60 5.78
CA THR A 257 21.55 14.79 4.91
C THR A 257 21.79 14.46 3.44
N LYS A 258 22.01 13.19 3.08
CA LYS A 258 22.25 12.80 1.69
C LYS A 258 20.97 12.71 0.88
N MET A 259 21.11 13.02 -0.41
CA MET A 259 20.07 12.81 -1.40
C MET A 259 19.67 11.33 -1.42
N LYS A 260 18.38 11.10 -1.65
CA LYS A 260 17.78 9.76 -1.69
C LYS A 260 17.35 9.49 -3.12
N LYS A 261 17.51 8.25 -3.57
CA LYS A 261 16.88 7.81 -4.81
C LYS A 261 15.42 7.51 -4.53
N ILE A 262 14.55 7.88 -5.47
CA ILE A 262 13.12 7.62 -5.37
C ILE A 262 12.74 6.60 -6.44
N TYR A 263 12.03 5.56 -6.01
CA TYR A 263 11.53 4.50 -6.87
C TYR A 263 10.03 4.33 -6.69
N PHE A 264 9.38 3.76 -7.69
CA PHE A 264 7.97 3.41 -7.64
C PHE A 264 7.81 1.97 -7.12
N TRP A 265 6.76 1.70 -6.34
CA TRP A 265 6.46 0.32 -5.92
C TRP A 265 6.07 -0.59 -7.09
N ASP A 266 5.67 0.01 -8.22
CA ASP A 266 5.31 -0.66 -9.44
C ASP A 266 5.67 0.17 -10.67
N VAL A 267 6.45 -0.42 -11.58
CA VAL A 267 6.91 0.24 -12.81
C VAL A 267 5.80 0.45 -13.83
N GLY A 268 4.72 -0.35 -13.77
CA GLY A 268 3.52 -0.15 -14.60
C GLY A 268 2.82 1.15 -14.27
N ILE A 269 2.74 1.51 -12.98
CA ILE A 269 2.20 2.81 -12.53
C ILE A 269 3.07 3.95 -13.03
N ARG A 270 4.39 3.85 -12.87
CA ARG A 270 5.34 4.82 -13.41
C ARG A 270 5.14 5.02 -14.91
N ASN A 271 5.02 3.92 -15.66
CA ASN A 271 4.84 3.97 -17.12
C ASN A 271 3.48 4.54 -17.52
N ALA A 272 2.43 4.31 -16.73
CA ALA A 272 1.13 4.93 -16.92
C ALA A 272 1.14 6.44 -16.71
N ILE A 273 1.87 6.93 -15.71
CA ILE A 273 2.02 8.37 -15.40
C ILE A 273 2.62 9.14 -16.58
N ILE A 274 3.59 8.55 -17.29
CA ILE A 274 4.25 9.17 -18.46
C ILE A 274 3.69 8.69 -19.81
N ASP A 275 2.59 7.92 -19.78
CA ASP A 275 1.97 7.24 -20.93
C ASP A 275 2.95 6.51 -21.88
N ASN A 276 3.98 5.88 -21.33
CA ASN A 276 4.99 5.17 -22.10
C ASN A 276 4.85 3.65 -21.91
N PHE A 277 4.13 3.02 -22.83
CA PHE A 277 3.94 1.56 -22.90
C PHE A 277 4.70 0.92 -24.07
N ASN A 278 5.72 1.60 -24.58
CA ASN A 278 6.56 1.05 -25.64
C ASN A 278 7.27 -0.22 -25.15
N THR A 279 7.57 -1.13 -26.07
CA THR A 279 8.28 -2.36 -25.75
C THR A 279 9.71 -2.06 -25.27
N ILE A 280 10.29 -2.94 -24.47
CA ILE A 280 11.58 -2.69 -23.80
C ILE A 280 12.73 -2.49 -24.80
N GLU A 281 12.64 -3.10 -25.98
CA GLU A 281 13.66 -3.09 -27.02
C GLU A 281 13.89 -1.69 -27.59
N VAL A 282 12.85 -0.85 -27.64
CA VAL A 282 12.91 0.50 -28.23
C VAL A 282 13.07 1.61 -27.18
N ARG A 283 13.19 1.25 -25.90
CA ARG A 283 13.23 2.21 -24.81
C ARG A 283 14.65 2.61 -24.42
N MET A 284 14.87 3.92 -24.29
CA MET A 284 16.13 4.47 -23.79
C MET A 284 16.29 4.30 -22.27
N ASP A 285 15.19 4.23 -21.52
CA ASP A 285 15.18 4.12 -20.06
C ASP A 285 15.17 2.68 -19.53
N ARG A 286 15.41 1.68 -20.40
CA ARG A 286 15.32 0.24 -20.04
C ARG A 286 16.16 -0.15 -18.82
N GLY A 287 17.36 0.45 -18.67
CA GLY A 287 18.28 0.15 -17.57
C GLY A 287 17.73 0.59 -16.21
N VAL A 288 17.32 1.86 -16.11
CA VAL A 288 16.76 2.42 -14.87
C VAL A 288 15.38 1.83 -14.53
N LEU A 289 14.61 1.44 -15.56
CA LEU A 289 13.34 0.74 -15.39
C LEU A 289 13.55 -0.65 -14.77
N PHE A 290 14.55 -1.40 -15.27
CA PHE A 290 14.94 -2.68 -14.70
C PHE A 290 15.47 -2.54 -13.27
N GLU A 291 16.29 -1.52 -13.00
CA GLU A 291 16.79 -1.22 -11.66
C GLU A 291 15.64 -0.98 -10.67
N ASN A 292 14.68 -0.10 -10.99
CA ASN A 292 13.51 0.10 -10.13
C ASN A 292 12.78 -1.21 -9.90
N PHE A 293 12.52 -1.97 -10.97
CA PHE A 293 11.78 -3.22 -10.88
C PHE A 293 12.42 -4.20 -9.87
N VAL A 294 13.74 -4.41 -9.98
CA VAL A 294 14.49 -5.30 -9.09
C VAL A 294 14.51 -4.78 -7.66
N ILE A 295 14.76 -3.48 -7.46
CA ILE A 295 14.78 -2.87 -6.12
C ILE A 295 13.41 -2.98 -5.47
N ALA A 296 12.33 -2.68 -6.20
CA ALA A 296 10.96 -2.79 -5.69
C ALA A 296 10.62 -4.24 -5.30
N ASP A 297 10.92 -5.24 -6.14
CA ASP A 297 10.69 -6.66 -5.78
C ASP A 297 11.48 -7.07 -4.54
N ARG A 298 12.73 -6.61 -4.43
CA ARG A 298 13.56 -6.89 -3.26
C ARG A 298 13.01 -6.24 -2.00
N MET A 299 12.57 -4.99 -2.07
CA MET A 299 11.97 -4.27 -0.94
C MET A 299 10.70 -4.96 -0.45
N LYS A 300 9.84 -5.43 -1.36
CA LYS A 300 8.63 -6.20 -1.01
C LYS A 300 8.97 -7.45 -0.18
N LYS A 301 10.10 -8.12 -0.46
CA LYS A 301 10.54 -9.32 0.28
C LYS A 301 11.15 -9.03 1.64
N ILE A 302 11.79 -7.87 1.82
CA ILE A 302 12.42 -7.51 3.11
C ILE A 302 11.35 -7.13 4.15
N ILE A 303 10.22 -6.60 3.68
CA ILE A 303 9.14 -6.07 4.54
C ILE A 303 8.14 -7.18 4.95
N ILE A 304 8.12 -8.32 4.24
CA ILE A 304 7.28 -9.51 4.54
C ILE A 304 8.05 -10.49 5.43
#